data_AF-A0A0P1ACT6-F1
#
_entry.id   AF-A0A0P1ACT6-F1
#
_cell.length_a   1.000
_cell.length_b   1.000
_cell.length_c   1.000
_cell.angle_alpha   90.00
_cell.angle_beta   90.00
_cell.angle_gamma   90.00
#
_symmetry.space_group_name_H-M   'P 1'
#
loop_
_entity.id
_entity.type
_entity.pdbx_description
1 polymer ?
#
loop_
_entity_poly.entity_id
_entity_poly.type
_entity_poly.pdbx_seq_one_letter_code
_entity_poly.pdbx_strand_id
1 'polypeptide(L)'
;MTRDEDTEITLKGELNEEQELEQGLDDENENEHDDQHDMDDSRGDDDDDTLGGKRRLFRFKPAFDVVLVREVIHDFPWSAGYGRTRSAWMAVATRVQSTLEEMKGVTFTRGSALDHAIVKRRIDMLLEAFRKNELSALRGSGTPEEFDMRNKLLGILARVVDEQTLNKGAMREKRVHSALQAAQRDLEELEGSASLTASPSIGLTLPNTTVPPTSSLMPIAPAPTSTISSRASPDSVSQNSTVSQVQQNGNKRPLRMSISTVHEGKRSRVERALDTISQFDERKLQLEERRVILEEEKLAWQKEEAQQNETERQALLDVLRAQGSLLTELLAHLRNAKVPMDTNGPRCESPQ
;
A
#
# COMPACT_ATOMS: atom_id res chain seq x y z
N MET A 1 -57.83 2.76 -2.46
CA MET A 1 -58.06 3.58 -1.24
C MET A 1 -57.89 2.66 -0.04
N THR A 2 -56.65 2.46 0.38
CA THR A 2 -56.27 1.76 1.61
C THR A 2 -55.05 2.51 2.12
N ARG A 3 -55.19 3.02 3.34
CA ARG A 3 -54.38 4.06 3.97
C ARG A 3 -53.05 3.51 4.48
N ASP A 4 -52.08 4.41 4.43
CA ASP A 4 -50.76 4.40 5.04
C ASP A 4 -50.83 4.39 6.58
N GLU A 5 -50.18 3.42 7.22
CA GLU A 5 -49.82 3.44 8.65
C GLU A 5 -48.52 2.66 8.86
N ASP A 6 -47.35 3.25 8.56
CA ASP A 6 -46.05 2.60 8.86
C ASP A 6 -44.87 3.61 9.01
N THR A 7 -45.11 4.82 9.55
CA THR A 7 -44.06 5.84 9.74
C THR A 7 -43.99 6.41 11.16
N GLU A 8 -44.09 5.58 12.19
CA GLU A 8 -44.01 6.07 13.58
C GLU A 8 -43.19 5.17 14.51
N ILE A 9 -41.96 4.81 14.13
CA ILE A 9 -41.05 4.09 15.07
C ILE A 9 -39.58 4.57 15.04
N THR A 10 -39.24 5.68 14.39
CA THR A 10 -37.82 6.10 14.20
C THR A 10 -37.51 7.49 14.76
N LEU A 11 -38.02 7.84 15.95
CA LEU A 11 -37.69 9.12 16.61
C LEU A 11 -37.49 9.01 18.13
N LYS A 12 -36.92 7.89 18.62
CA LYS A 12 -36.55 7.74 20.04
C LYS A 12 -35.07 7.38 20.28
N GLY A 13 -34.24 7.36 19.24
CA GLY A 13 -32.82 7.01 19.34
C GLY A 13 -31.84 8.18 19.47
N GLU A 14 -32.26 9.41 19.18
CA GLU A 14 -31.32 10.55 18.99
C GLU A 14 -31.10 11.44 20.23
N LEU A 15 -31.74 11.18 21.37
CA LEU A 15 -31.64 12.06 22.55
C LEU A 15 -30.76 11.54 23.69
N ASN A 16 -30.02 10.43 23.49
CA ASN A 16 -29.25 9.81 24.56
C ASN A 16 -27.72 9.88 24.38
N GLU A 17 -27.23 10.61 23.38
CA GLU A 17 -25.79 10.69 23.04
C GLU A 17 -25.14 12.04 23.41
N GLU A 18 -25.93 13.05 23.82
CA GLU A 18 -25.40 14.38 24.21
C GLU A 18 -25.11 14.54 25.71
N GLN A 19 -25.27 13.50 26.54
CA GLN A 19 -25.04 13.59 28.00
C GLN A 19 -23.72 12.99 28.51
N GLU A 20 -22.87 12.42 27.65
CA GLU A 20 -21.62 11.76 28.09
C GLU A 20 -20.32 12.54 27.78
N LEU A 21 -20.41 13.80 27.34
CA LEU A 21 -19.23 14.59 26.90
C LEU A 21 -18.72 15.64 27.89
N GLU A 22 -19.21 15.68 29.14
CA GLU A 22 -18.87 16.76 30.09
C GLU A 22 -18.20 16.32 31.41
N GLN A 23 -17.61 15.12 31.48
CA GLN A 23 -16.84 14.71 32.67
C GLN A 23 -15.53 14.04 32.30
N GLY A 24 -14.42 14.75 32.53
CA GLY A 24 -13.11 14.12 32.72
C GLY A 24 -11.95 14.78 31.98
N LEU A 25 -11.64 16.04 32.30
CA LEU A 25 -10.33 16.63 32.01
C LEU A 25 -9.90 17.56 33.16
N ASP A 26 -9.76 17.00 34.36
CA ASP A 26 -8.96 17.55 35.43
C ASP A 26 -8.01 16.44 35.90
N ASP A 27 -6.77 16.43 35.41
CA ASP A 27 -5.63 15.83 36.10
C ASP A 27 -4.34 16.36 35.44
N GLU A 28 -4.03 17.60 35.82
CA GLU A 28 -2.68 18.13 35.83
C GLU A 28 -1.85 17.29 36.82
N ASN A 29 -0.84 16.57 36.36
CA ASN A 29 0.24 16.16 37.24
C ASN A 29 1.59 16.31 36.54
N GLU A 30 2.21 17.43 36.87
CA GLU A 30 3.60 17.76 36.68
C GLU A 30 4.48 16.63 37.23
N ASN A 31 5.34 16.07 36.38
CA ASN A 31 6.51 15.35 36.86
C ASN A 31 7.70 15.73 35.98
N GLU A 32 8.22 16.92 36.24
CA GLU A 32 9.57 17.31 35.88
C GLU A 32 10.54 16.40 36.65
N HIS A 33 11.21 15.50 35.92
CA HIS A 33 12.45 14.88 36.39
C HIS A 33 13.55 15.27 35.41
N ASP A 34 14.27 16.32 35.78
CA ASP A 34 15.63 16.60 35.35
C ASP A 34 16.53 15.46 35.83
N ASP A 35 16.83 14.51 34.93
CA ASP A 35 17.99 13.64 35.07
C ASP A 35 18.98 13.95 33.96
N GLN A 36 19.75 15.00 34.25
CA GLN A 36 20.94 15.42 33.54
C GLN A 36 22.06 14.43 33.89
N HIS A 37 22.24 13.40 33.06
CA HIS A 37 23.37 12.48 33.15
C HIS A 37 24.25 12.61 31.90
N ASP A 38 25.15 13.60 31.95
CA ASP A 38 26.38 13.63 31.15
C ASP A 38 27.34 12.58 31.71
N MET A 39 27.52 11.48 30.98
CA MET A 39 28.69 10.58 31.05
C MET A 39 28.87 10.00 29.65
N ASP A 40 29.77 10.55 28.84
CA ASP A 40 31.21 10.26 28.82
C ASP A 40 31.54 9.22 27.74
N ASP A 41 32.60 9.58 27.05
CA ASP A 41 33.16 9.09 25.81
C ASP A 41 33.71 7.67 26.00
N SER A 42 33.26 6.70 25.20
CA SER A 42 33.99 5.45 25.00
C SER A 42 33.57 4.79 23.69
N ARG A 43 34.23 5.24 22.63
CA ARG A 43 34.53 4.42 21.45
C ARG A 43 35.24 3.14 21.90
N GLY A 44 34.53 2.02 21.83
CA GLY A 44 35.09 0.68 21.94
C GLY A 44 34.42 -0.22 20.91
N ASP A 45 34.95 -0.20 19.69
CA ASP A 45 34.86 -1.34 18.77
C ASP A 45 35.66 -2.47 19.41
N ASP A 46 35.01 -3.33 20.19
CA ASP A 46 35.59 -4.62 20.59
C ASP A 46 34.50 -5.69 20.60
N ASP A 47 34.59 -6.53 19.57
CA ASP A 47 33.97 -7.84 19.49
C ASP A 47 34.42 -8.71 20.67
N ASP A 48 33.58 -8.86 21.70
CA ASP A 48 33.80 -9.84 22.76
C ASP A 48 32.57 -10.73 22.99
N ASP A 49 32.67 -11.94 22.42
CA ASP A 49 31.85 -13.12 22.67
C ASP A 49 32.39 -13.87 23.90
N THR A 50 32.22 -13.34 25.12
CA THR A 50 32.59 -14.08 26.35
C THR A 50 31.54 -13.95 27.47
N LEU A 51 30.65 -14.94 27.47
CA LEU A 51 30.18 -15.73 28.63
C LEU A 51 30.10 -15.01 30.00
N GLY A 52 29.01 -14.25 30.21
CA GLY A 52 28.63 -13.67 31.51
C GLY A 52 27.79 -12.38 31.41
N GLY A 53 27.67 -11.82 30.21
CA GLY A 53 27.07 -10.51 29.97
C GLY A 53 25.55 -10.46 29.99
N LYS A 54 25.03 -9.32 30.48
CA LYS A 54 23.63 -8.87 30.38
C LYS A 54 23.03 -9.32 29.04
N ARG A 55 21.89 -10.02 29.09
CA ARG A 55 21.17 -10.51 27.89
C ARG A 55 21.09 -9.38 26.85
N ARG A 56 21.86 -9.51 25.76
CA ARG A 56 21.83 -8.53 24.66
C ARG A 56 20.42 -8.55 24.08
N LEU A 57 19.74 -7.40 24.12
CA LEU A 57 18.42 -7.27 23.50
C LEU A 57 18.55 -7.49 21.99
N PHE A 58 17.55 -8.16 21.42
CA PHE A 58 17.45 -8.32 19.97
C PHE A 58 17.45 -6.95 19.28
N ARG A 59 18.32 -6.78 18.29
CA ARG A 59 18.48 -5.52 17.53
C ARG A 59 18.03 -5.72 16.09
N PHE A 60 17.04 -4.93 15.67
CA PHE A 60 16.54 -4.96 14.30
C PHE A 60 17.58 -4.45 13.31
N LYS A 61 17.82 -5.24 12.27
CA LYS A 61 18.59 -4.88 11.07
C LYS A 61 17.63 -4.58 9.91
N PRO A 62 18.04 -3.86 8.87
CA PRO A 62 17.22 -3.60 7.68
C PRO A 62 16.63 -4.88 7.06
N ALA A 63 17.41 -5.95 6.93
CA ALA A 63 16.92 -7.25 6.49
C ALA A 63 15.78 -7.80 7.38
N PHE A 64 15.85 -7.59 8.70
CA PHE A 64 14.79 -8.01 9.62
C PHE A 64 13.57 -7.11 9.54
N ASP A 65 13.74 -5.82 9.26
CA ASP A 65 12.64 -4.89 9.00
C ASP A 65 11.83 -5.34 7.76
N VAL A 66 12.49 -5.85 6.71
CA VAL A 66 11.81 -6.38 5.52
C VAL A 66 10.88 -7.55 5.89
N VAL A 67 11.39 -8.54 6.63
CA VAL A 67 10.60 -9.68 7.12
C VAL A 67 9.46 -9.21 8.04
N LEU A 68 9.77 -8.29 8.96
CA LEU A 68 8.80 -7.74 9.90
C LEU A 68 7.62 -7.08 9.18
N VAL A 69 7.88 -6.19 8.22
CA VAL A 69 6.84 -5.45 7.50
C VAL A 69 6.04 -6.38 6.60
N ARG A 70 6.69 -7.34 5.92
CA ARG A 70 6.03 -8.41 5.18
C ARG A 70 5.04 -9.18 6.06
N GLU A 71 5.51 -9.58 7.24
CA GLU A 71 4.76 -10.16 8.36
C GLU A 71 3.42 -9.48 8.60
N VAL A 72 3.57 -8.19 8.84
CA VAL A 72 2.49 -7.32 9.27
C VAL A 72 1.51 -7.03 8.15
N ILE A 73 1.95 -6.98 6.89
CA ILE A 73 1.06 -6.87 5.73
C ILE A 73 0.22 -8.13 5.58
N HIS A 74 0.85 -9.32 5.70
CA HIS A 74 0.16 -10.59 5.52
C HIS A 74 -0.98 -10.77 6.54
N ASP A 75 -0.72 -10.50 7.82
CA ASP A 75 -1.68 -10.76 8.89
C ASP A 75 -2.56 -9.58 9.27
N PHE A 76 -2.11 -8.38 8.90
CA PHE A 76 -2.75 -7.10 9.13
C PHE A 76 -3.45 -6.96 10.49
N PRO A 77 -2.68 -6.85 11.60
CA PRO A 77 -3.23 -6.94 12.96
C PRO A 77 -4.26 -5.86 13.33
N TRP A 78 -4.37 -4.78 12.55
CA TRP A 78 -5.38 -3.73 12.73
C TRP A 78 -6.79 -4.13 12.29
N SER A 79 -6.96 -5.17 11.46
CA SER A 79 -8.29 -5.70 11.13
C SER A 79 -8.85 -6.63 12.20
N ALA A 80 -8.02 -7.02 13.18
CA ALA A 80 -8.48 -7.84 14.28
C ALA A 80 -9.55 -7.08 15.08
N GLY A 81 -10.70 -7.73 15.28
CA GLY A 81 -11.79 -7.16 16.06
C GLY A 81 -11.37 -6.72 17.46
N TYR A 82 -12.16 -5.85 18.08
CA TYR A 82 -11.89 -5.31 19.42
C TYR A 82 -11.53 -6.43 20.43
N GLY A 83 -10.50 -6.18 21.24
CA GLY A 83 -9.96 -7.17 22.20
C GLY A 83 -9.09 -8.28 21.60
N ARG A 84 -9.03 -8.44 20.27
CA ARG A 84 -8.20 -9.46 19.60
C ARG A 84 -6.90 -8.95 19.00
N THR A 85 -6.71 -7.63 18.94
CA THR A 85 -5.52 -6.99 18.37
C THR A 85 -4.22 -7.50 19.01
N ARG A 86 -4.20 -7.71 20.34
CA ARG A 86 -3.02 -8.26 21.04
C ARG A 86 -2.64 -9.65 20.54
N SER A 87 -3.63 -10.54 20.40
CA SER A 87 -3.40 -11.89 19.90
C SER A 87 -2.94 -11.89 18.44
N ALA A 88 -3.46 -10.98 17.62
CA ALA A 88 -2.98 -10.80 16.24
C ALA A 88 -1.50 -10.39 16.21
N TRP A 89 -1.09 -9.42 17.04
CA TRP A 89 0.33 -9.04 17.15
C TRP A 89 1.21 -10.17 17.69
N MET A 90 0.71 -11.01 18.59
CA MET A 90 1.45 -12.21 19.03
C MET A 90 1.66 -13.22 17.90
N ALA A 91 0.67 -13.38 17.02
CA ALA A 91 0.78 -14.26 15.87
C ALA A 91 1.82 -13.72 14.86
N VAL A 92 1.82 -12.42 14.59
CA VAL A 92 2.87 -11.75 13.79
C VAL A 92 4.25 -11.98 14.41
N ALA A 93 4.41 -11.77 15.72
CA ALA A 93 5.69 -11.94 16.37
C ALA A 93 6.22 -13.39 16.28
N THR A 94 5.32 -14.37 16.45
CA THR A 94 5.64 -15.80 16.26
C THR A 94 6.10 -16.06 14.83
N ARG A 95 5.38 -15.57 13.81
CA ARG A 95 5.74 -15.78 12.41
C ARG A 95 7.07 -15.12 12.04
N VAL A 96 7.26 -13.85 12.41
CA VAL A 96 8.53 -13.15 12.20
C VAL A 96 9.68 -13.91 12.86
N GLN A 97 9.49 -14.43 14.08
CA GLN A 97 10.50 -15.22 14.74
C GLN A 97 10.83 -16.49 13.94
N SER A 98 9.82 -17.26 13.52
CA SER A 98 10.02 -18.46 12.70
C SER A 98 10.74 -18.15 11.38
N THR A 99 10.29 -17.14 10.63
CA THR A 99 10.91 -16.74 9.36
C THR A 99 12.36 -16.30 9.55
N LEU A 100 12.65 -15.59 10.65
CA LEU A 100 14.03 -15.20 10.96
C LEU A 100 14.91 -16.39 11.40
N GLU A 101 14.37 -17.38 12.12
CA GLU A 101 15.11 -18.61 12.47
C GLU A 101 15.46 -19.46 11.24
N GLU A 102 14.63 -19.41 10.20
CA GLU A 102 14.90 -20.05 8.91
C GLU A 102 16.00 -19.32 8.12
N MET A 103 16.15 -18.00 8.32
CA MET A 103 17.27 -17.25 7.75
C MET A 103 18.57 -17.63 8.45
N LYS A 104 19.56 -18.09 7.67
CA LYS A 104 20.87 -18.52 8.18
C LYS A 104 21.48 -17.46 9.11
N GLY A 105 21.72 -17.83 10.37
CA GLY A 105 22.51 -17.04 11.32
C GLY A 105 21.71 -16.27 12.38
N VAL A 106 20.39 -16.49 12.50
CA VAL A 106 19.61 -15.95 13.62
C VAL A 106 19.05 -17.11 14.45
N THR A 107 19.39 -17.17 15.74
CA THR A 107 18.85 -18.15 16.68
C THR A 107 18.30 -17.44 17.90
N PHE A 108 17.00 -17.60 18.16
CA PHE A 108 16.41 -17.07 19.39
C PHE A 108 16.56 -18.11 20.50
N THR A 109 17.30 -17.76 21.55
CA THR A 109 17.41 -18.62 22.74
C THR A 109 16.18 -18.49 23.63
N ARG A 110 15.92 -19.51 24.44
CA ARG A 110 14.80 -19.56 25.40
C ARG A 110 14.88 -18.37 26.37
N GLY A 111 14.07 -17.34 26.13
CA GLY A 111 14.07 -16.10 26.90
C GLY A 111 14.45 -14.83 26.13
N SER A 112 14.80 -14.94 24.85
CA SER A 112 14.96 -13.82 23.91
C SER A 112 13.88 -13.81 22.83
N ALA A 113 12.75 -14.49 23.07
CA ALA A 113 11.65 -14.56 22.12
C ALA A 113 11.17 -13.16 21.74
N LEU A 114 10.77 -13.01 20.48
CA LEU A 114 10.33 -11.72 19.97
C LEU A 114 8.95 -11.40 20.54
N ASP A 115 8.86 -10.38 21.38
CA ASP A 115 7.59 -10.00 22.01
C ASP A 115 6.73 -9.16 21.07
N HIS A 116 5.41 -9.35 21.13
CA HIS A 116 4.42 -8.59 20.35
C HIS A 116 4.54 -7.08 20.57
N ALA A 117 4.87 -6.63 21.78
CA ALA A 117 5.08 -5.22 22.10
C ALA A 117 6.32 -4.65 21.38
N ILE A 118 7.39 -5.44 21.25
CA ILE A 118 8.62 -5.04 20.56
C ILE A 118 8.36 -4.92 19.05
N VAL A 119 7.69 -5.92 18.47
CA VAL A 119 7.28 -5.93 17.05
C VAL A 119 6.41 -4.72 16.72
N LYS A 120 5.35 -4.50 17.52
CA LYS A 120 4.46 -3.36 17.33
C LYS A 120 5.22 -2.04 17.42
N ARG A 121 6.03 -1.84 18.47
CA ARG A 121 6.83 -0.61 18.64
C ARG A 121 7.76 -0.37 17.45
N ARG A 122 8.40 -1.43 16.94
CA ARG A 122 9.30 -1.32 15.79
C ARG A 122 8.55 -0.89 14.53
N ILE A 123 7.36 -1.42 14.29
CA ILE A 123 6.51 -1.01 13.17
C ILE A 123 6.06 0.45 13.31
N ASP A 124 5.60 0.85 14.50
CA ASP A 124 5.18 2.23 14.76
C ASP A 124 6.34 3.21 14.47
N MET A 125 7.57 2.88 14.91
CA MET A 125 8.77 3.66 14.60
C MET A 125 9.09 3.73 13.09
N LEU A 126 8.95 2.60 12.37
CA LEU A 126 9.22 2.54 10.94
C LEU A 126 8.21 3.36 10.13
N LEU A 127 6.92 3.24 10.44
CA LEU A 127 5.87 4.04 9.80
C LEU A 127 6.02 5.52 10.10
N GLU A 128 6.39 5.88 11.33
CA GLU A 128 6.64 7.28 11.70
C GLU A 128 7.81 7.88 10.91
N ALA A 129 8.95 7.17 10.87
CA ALA A 129 10.10 7.62 10.11
C ALA A 129 9.85 7.64 8.60
N PHE A 130 9.06 6.70 8.08
CA PHE A 130 8.64 6.68 6.68
C PHE A 130 7.82 7.94 6.33
N ARG A 131 6.81 8.26 7.14
CA ARG A 131 5.96 9.45 6.94
C ARG A 131 6.74 10.77 7.04
N LYS A 132 7.75 10.83 7.91
CA LYS A 132 8.66 11.97 8.05
C LYS A 132 9.76 12.02 6.99
N ASN A 133 9.88 10.99 6.15
CA ASN A 133 10.99 10.83 5.21
C ASN A 133 12.38 10.80 5.90
N GLU A 134 12.44 10.26 7.13
CA GLU A 134 13.62 10.19 8.00
C GLU A 134 14.19 8.76 8.10
N LEU A 135 13.89 7.89 7.13
CA LEU A 135 14.38 6.51 7.09
C LEU A 135 15.90 6.38 7.00
N SER A 136 16.60 7.47 6.67
CA SER A 136 18.06 7.58 6.70
C SER A 136 18.61 7.42 8.13
N ALA A 137 17.90 7.91 9.15
CA ALA A 137 18.31 7.78 10.56
C ALA A 137 18.25 6.32 11.06
N LEU A 138 17.46 5.49 10.38
CA LEU A 138 17.30 4.05 10.67
C LEU A 138 18.16 3.17 9.73
N ARG A 139 19.08 3.75 8.97
CA ARG A 139 20.03 2.98 8.15
C ARG A 139 21.11 2.40 9.05
N GLY A 140 20.95 1.13 9.43
CA GLY A 140 22.02 0.31 10.01
C GLY A 140 22.91 -0.29 8.91
N SER A 141 23.70 -1.31 9.26
CA SER A 141 24.34 -2.16 8.26
C SER A 141 23.27 -2.91 7.47
N GLY A 142 23.20 -2.64 6.18
CA GLY A 142 22.22 -3.25 5.27
C GLY A 142 22.62 -2.96 3.82
N THR A 143 22.08 -3.76 2.92
CA THR A 143 22.32 -3.60 1.49
C THR A 143 21.36 -2.57 0.89
N PRO A 144 21.74 -1.83 -0.18
CA PRO A 144 20.83 -0.94 -0.90
C PRO A 144 19.50 -1.61 -1.28
N GLU A 145 19.55 -2.89 -1.63
CA GLU A 145 18.41 -3.73 -2.01
C GLU A 145 17.45 -3.94 -0.84
N GLU A 146 17.97 -4.21 0.37
CA GLU A 146 17.15 -4.33 1.59
C GLU A 146 16.44 -3.01 1.92
N PHE A 147 17.13 -1.87 1.78
CA PHE A 147 16.54 -0.57 2.02
C PHE A 147 15.41 -0.24 1.05
N ASP A 148 15.61 -0.54 -0.24
CA ASP A 148 14.61 -0.33 -1.28
C ASP A 148 13.38 -1.21 -1.04
N MET A 149 13.58 -2.51 -0.77
CA MET A 149 12.50 -3.44 -0.45
C MET A 149 11.73 -2.99 0.80
N ARG A 150 12.44 -2.59 1.87
CA ARG A 150 11.81 -2.05 3.09
C ARG A 150 10.94 -0.83 2.78
N ASN A 151 11.43 0.10 1.95
CA ASN A 151 10.70 1.32 1.61
C ASN A 151 9.45 1.01 0.77
N LYS A 152 9.54 0.08 -0.20
CA LYS A 152 8.39 -0.38 -1.00
C LYS A 152 7.31 -1.01 -0.10
N LEU A 153 7.72 -1.90 0.80
CA LEU A 153 6.81 -2.54 1.76
C LEU A 153 6.16 -1.53 2.72
N LEU A 154 6.93 -0.55 3.23
CA LEU A 154 6.38 0.51 4.07
C LEU A 154 5.37 1.39 3.31
N GLY A 155 5.60 1.66 2.03
CA GLY A 155 4.63 2.35 1.17
C GLY A 155 3.33 1.56 0.99
N ILE A 156 3.41 0.23 0.85
CA ILE A 156 2.23 -0.64 0.83
C ILE A 156 1.51 -0.58 2.19
N LEU A 157 2.22 -0.82 3.29
CA LEU A 157 1.65 -0.86 4.63
C LEU A 157 1.00 0.48 5.03
N ALA A 158 1.67 1.61 4.76
CA ALA A 158 1.16 2.94 5.07
C ALA A 158 -0.19 3.20 4.38
N ARG A 159 -0.33 2.85 3.09
CA ARG A 159 -1.61 2.98 2.37
C ARG A 159 -2.74 2.22 3.05
N VAL A 160 -2.51 0.97 3.47
CA VAL A 160 -3.54 0.14 4.12
C VAL A 160 -3.89 0.68 5.52
N VAL A 161 -2.90 1.13 6.28
CA VAL A 161 -3.12 1.73 7.62
C VAL A 161 -3.84 3.08 7.51
N ASP A 162 -3.51 3.91 6.52
CA ASP A 162 -4.18 5.18 6.28
C ASP A 162 -5.64 4.96 5.87
N GLU A 163 -5.93 3.99 5.00
CA GLU A 163 -7.31 3.59 4.67
C GLU A 163 -8.09 3.08 5.90
N GLN A 164 -7.41 2.42 6.84
CA GLN A 164 -8.01 1.96 8.09
C GLN A 164 -8.35 3.14 9.02
N THR A 165 -7.54 4.18 9.05
CA THR A 165 -7.69 5.32 9.97
C THR A 165 -8.56 6.45 9.41
N LEU A 166 -8.52 6.70 8.10
CA LEU A 166 -9.24 7.78 7.43
C LEU A 166 -10.73 7.48 7.23
N ASN A 167 -11.09 6.21 7.03
CA ASN A 167 -12.46 5.81 6.76
C ASN A 167 -13.29 5.69 8.05
N LYS A 168 -14.02 6.75 8.38
CA LYS A 168 -15.18 6.67 9.29
C LYS A 168 -16.41 6.30 8.46
N GLY A 169 -17.16 5.26 8.87
CA GLY A 169 -18.45 4.90 8.28
C GLY A 169 -18.58 3.46 7.77
N ALA A 170 -19.80 3.11 7.32
CA ALA A 170 -20.22 1.73 7.01
C ALA A 170 -19.43 1.04 5.87
N MET A 171 -18.71 1.78 5.03
CA MET A 171 -17.90 1.23 3.92
C MET A 171 -16.43 1.00 4.27
N ARG A 172 -16.01 1.29 5.51
CA ARG A 172 -14.62 1.15 5.97
C ARG A 172 -14.08 -0.26 5.74
N GLU A 173 -14.81 -1.29 6.16
CA GLU A 173 -14.35 -2.68 6.08
C GLU A 173 -14.11 -3.11 4.63
N LYS A 174 -15.00 -2.75 3.70
CA LYS A 174 -14.84 -3.09 2.29
C LYS A 174 -13.60 -2.43 1.68
N ARG A 175 -13.35 -1.15 2.00
CA ARG A 175 -12.17 -0.42 1.49
C ARG A 175 -10.89 -0.96 2.07
N VAL A 176 -10.84 -1.19 3.38
CA VAL A 176 -9.67 -1.78 4.06
C VAL A 176 -9.39 -3.17 3.51
N HIS A 177 -10.42 -3.99 3.29
CA HIS A 177 -10.26 -5.33 2.70
C HIS A 177 -9.74 -5.26 1.26
N SER A 178 -10.27 -4.35 0.43
CA SER A 178 -9.78 -4.13 -0.93
C SER A 178 -8.34 -3.63 -0.95
N ALA A 179 -7.98 -2.68 -0.08
CA ALA A 179 -6.62 -2.18 0.08
C ALA A 179 -5.66 -3.28 0.55
N LEU A 180 -6.10 -4.14 1.47
CA LEU A 180 -5.33 -5.29 1.94
C LEU A 180 -5.13 -6.33 0.82
N GLN A 181 -6.16 -6.62 0.03
CA GLN A 181 -6.05 -7.52 -1.11
C GLN A 181 -5.09 -6.97 -2.19
N ALA A 182 -5.13 -5.66 -2.44
CA ALA A 182 -4.16 -5.00 -3.31
C ALA A 182 -2.73 -5.11 -2.73
N ALA A 183 -2.57 -4.88 -1.43
CA ALA A 183 -1.28 -5.01 -0.74
C ALA A 183 -0.70 -6.43 -0.81
N GLN A 184 -1.54 -7.47 -0.71
CA GLN A 184 -1.12 -8.86 -0.87
C GLN A 184 -0.64 -9.14 -2.30
N ARG A 185 -1.34 -8.64 -3.33
CA ARG A 185 -0.89 -8.76 -4.73
C ARG A 185 0.43 -8.01 -4.97
N ASP A 186 0.54 -6.78 -4.48
CA ASP A 186 1.78 -6.00 -4.60
C ASP A 186 2.96 -6.72 -3.90
N LEU A 187 2.69 -7.41 -2.78
CA LEU A 187 3.68 -8.21 -2.06
C LEU A 187 4.14 -9.42 -2.87
N GLU A 188 3.20 -10.16 -3.48
CA GLU A 188 3.50 -11.32 -4.35
C GLU A 188 4.33 -10.92 -5.57
N GLU A 189 4.07 -9.75 -6.17
CA GLU A 189 4.84 -9.22 -7.30
C GLU A 189 6.30 -8.91 -6.92
N LEU A 190 6.51 -8.36 -5.72
CA LEU A 190 7.84 -8.08 -5.19
C LEU A 190 8.63 -9.37 -4.88
N GLU A 191 7.95 -10.41 -4.41
CA GLU A 191 8.57 -11.71 -4.15
C GLU A 191 8.91 -12.47 -5.45
N GLY A 192 8.02 -12.45 -6.44
CA GLY A 192 8.25 -13.12 -7.73
C GLY A 192 9.43 -12.52 -8.50
N SER A 193 9.61 -11.20 -8.42
CA SER A 193 10.70 -10.50 -9.11
C SER A 193 12.09 -10.82 -8.53
N ALA A 194 12.18 -11.11 -7.23
CA ALA A 194 13.47 -11.43 -6.58
C ALA A 194 13.97 -12.85 -6.89
N SER A 195 13.08 -13.77 -7.26
CA SER A 195 13.44 -15.18 -7.49
C SER A 195 14.01 -15.46 -8.89
N LEU A 196 13.71 -14.61 -9.88
CA LEU A 196 14.11 -14.83 -11.28
C LEU A 196 15.56 -14.43 -11.62
N THR A 197 16.26 -13.76 -10.70
CA THR A 197 17.67 -13.37 -10.89
C THR A 197 18.65 -14.35 -10.27
N ALA A 198 18.19 -15.28 -9.43
CA ALA A 198 18.98 -16.41 -8.95
C ALA A 198 19.00 -17.50 -10.03
N SER A 199 19.76 -17.28 -11.11
CA SER A 199 20.11 -18.36 -12.04
C SER A 199 20.65 -19.54 -11.23
N PRO A 200 20.00 -20.73 -11.25
CA PRO A 200 20.62 -21.92 -10.73
C PRO A 200 21.80 -22.23 -11.66
N SER A 201 23.00 -21.89 -11.21
CA SER A 201 24.23 -22.42 -11.80
C SER A 201 24.24 -23.92 -11.50
N ILE A 202 23.48 -24.68 -12.30
CA ILE A 202 23.47 -26.13 -12.29
C ILE A 202 24.90 -26.52 -12.69
N GLY A 203 25.63 -27.05 -11.71
CA GLY A 203 26.95 -27.61 -11.90
C GLY A 203 26.91 -28.67 -12.99
N LEU A 204 27.54 -28.36 -14.13
CA LEU A 204 27.98 -29.36 -15.09
C LEU A 204 29.14 -30.11 -14.45
N THR A 205 28.85 -31.29 -13.93
CA THR A 205 29.85 -32.32 -13.68
C THR A 205 30.41 -32.79 -15.01
N LEU A 206 31.66 -32.40 -15.32
CA LEU A 206 32.46 -32.99 -16.39
C LEU A 206 32.85 -34.44 -16.01
N PRO A 207 32.68 -35.43 -16.90
CA PRO A 207 33.56 -36.58 -16.93
C PRO A 207 34.74 -36.29 -17.88
N ASN A 208 35.91 -36.45 -17.30
CA ASN A 208 37.24 -36.52 -17.90
C ASN A 208 37.28 -37.49 -19.10
N THR A 209 37.72 -37.07 -20.30
CA THR A 209 38.46 -37.88 -21.30
C THR A 209 39.01 -36.97 -22.43
N THR A 210 40.33 -36.75 -22.39
CA THR A 210 41.35 -36.86 -23.45
C THR A 210 41.10 -36.37 -24.90
N VAL A 211 42.19 -35.79 -25.44
CA VAL A 211 42.63 -35.43 -26.83
C VAL A 211 42.23 -34.08 -27.49
N PRO A 212 43.20 -33.34 -28.10
CA PRO A 212 42.99 -32.05 -28.76
C PRO A 212 42.77 -32.21 -30.28
N PRO A 213 42.27 -31.17 -30.98
CA PRO A 213 43.17 -30.40 -31.83
C PRO A 213 42.86 -28.90 -31.96
N THR A 214 43.95 -28.20 -32.27
CA THR A 214 44.09 -26.88 -32.91
C THR A 214 42.93 -26.42 -33.80
N SER A 215 42.49 -25.16 -33.64
CA SER A 215 42.45 -24.12 -34.70
C SER A 215 41.69 -22.84 -34.29
N SER A 216 42.24 -21.69 -34.71
CA SER A 216 41.58 -20.38 -34.95
C SER A 216 41.01 -19.64 -33.73
N LEU A 217 41.60 -18.57 -33.17
CA LEU A 217 42.23 -17.36 -33.73
C LEU A 217 41.34 -16.63 -34.75
N MET A 218 40.60 -15.62 -34.26
CA MET A 218 40.10 -14.44 -34.98
C MET A 218 39.75 -13.33 -33.95
N PRO A 219 39.68 -12.05 -34.37
CA PRO A 219 40.30 -10.96 -33.64
C PRO A 219 39.31 -9.97 -33.01
N ILE A 220 39.88 -9.18 -32.10
CA ILE A 220 39.36 -7.94 -31.53
C ILE A 220 38.93 -6.98 -32.65
N ALA A 221 37.73 -6.42 -32.54
CA ALA A 221 37.25 -5.31 -33.36
C ALA A 221 36.40 -4.35 -32.50
N PRO A 222 36.32 -3.06 -32.88
CA PRO A 222 36.44 -1.94 -31.95
C PRO A 222 35.12 -1.22 -31.65
N ALA A 223 35.17 -0.43 -30.57
CA ALA A 223 34.17 0.55 -30.19
C ALA A 223 33.92 1.61 -31.29
N PRO A 224 32.68 2.10 -31.45
CA PRO A 224 32.44 3.39 -32.07
C PRO A 224 32.39 4.51 -31.02
N THR A 225 33.33 5.42 -31.15
CA THR A 225 33.25 6.81 -30.67
C THR A 225 32.43 7.64 -31.65
N SER A 226 31.97 8.83 -31.20
CA SER A 226 31.28 9.92 -31.93
C SER A 226 29.75 9.88 -31.75
N THR A 227 29.00 10.97 -31.50
CA THR A 227 29.25 12.37 -31.81
C THR A 227 28.41 13.27 -30.89
N ILE A 228 29.08 14.19 -30.22
CA ILE A 228 28.69 15.57 -29.88
C ILE A 228 27.45 16.09 -30.64
N SER A 229 26.44 16.55 -29.92
CA SER A 229 25.48 17.54 -30.43
C SER A 229 25.15 18.54 -29.34
N SER A 230 25.86 19.66 -29.38
CA SER A 230 25.53 20.88 -28.66
C SER A 230 24.42 21.60 -29.43
N ARG A 231 23.28 21.89 -28.80
CA ARG A 231 22.40 22.96 -29.28
C ARG A 231 21.67 23.64 -28.12
N ALA A 232 22.18 24.84 -27.82
CA ALA A 232 21.55 26.06 -27.32
C ALA A 232 20.28 25.98 -26.45
N SER A 233 20.44 26.60 -25.27
CA SER A 233 19.45 27.24 -24.40
C SER A 233 18.46 28.17 -25.14
N PRO A 234 17.37 28.61 -24.47
CA PRO A 234 17.53 29.80 -23.63
C PRO A 234 16.89 29.72 -22.24
N ASP A 235 17.56 30.47 -21.36
CA ASP A 235 17.17 31.05 -20.09
C ASP A 235 15.68 31.22 -19.80
N SER A 236 15.31 30.90 -18.57
CA SER A 236 14.47 31.78 -17.74
C SER A 236 14.86 31.61 -16.27
N VAL A 237 15.63 32.59 -15.83
CA VAL A 237 16.03 32.85 -14.45
C VAL A 237 14.80 33.18 -13.62
N SER A 238 14.61 32.51 -12.48
CA SER A 238 13.93 33.15 -11.35
C SER A 238 14.59 32.71 -10.05
N GLN A 239 15.42 33.61 -9.57
CA GLN A 239 16.05 33.59 -8.26
C GLN A 239 14.97 33.77 -7.19
N ASN A 240 15.05 32.98 -6.12
CA ASN A 240 14.92 33.54 -4.78
C ASN A 240 15.56 32.58 -3.78
N SER A 241 16.78 32.93 -3.40
CA SER A 241 17.41 32.49 -2.16
C SER A 241 16.96 33.47 -1.07
N THR A 242 16.33 32.96 -0.01
CA THR A 242 16.35 33.67 1.27
C THR A 242 16.63 32.67 2.39
N VAL A 243 17.87 32.76 2.85
CA VAL A 243 18.39 32.30 4.14
C VAL A 243 17.60 32.94 5.28
N SER A 244 17.24 32.16 6.31
CA SER A 244 17.00 32.62 7.69
C SER A 244 17.11 31.37 8.56
N GLN A 245 18.26 31.03 9.14
CA GLN A 245 19.01 31.69 10.21
C GLN A 245 18.19 31.85 11.50
N VAL A 246 18.47 30.90 12.40
CA VAL A 246 18.52 31.01 13.87
C VAL A 246 18.37 32.42 14.41
N GLN A 247 17.36 32.64 15.28
CA GLN A 247 17.38 33.74 16.23
C GLN A 247 16.85 33.28 17.59
N GLN A 248 17.78 32.86 18.44
CA GLN A 248 17.73 33.18 19.86
C GLN A 248 17.70 34.71 19.98
N ASN A 249 16.90 35.27 20.89
CA ASN A 249 17.39 35.96 22.08
C ASN A 249 16.27 36.75 22.77
N GLY A 250 16.32 36.80 24.10
CA GLY A 250 15.41 37.58 24.92
C GLY A 250 15.71 39.08 24.95
N ASN A 251 14.82 39.78 25.66
CA ASN A 251 15.05 41.03 26.40
C ASN A 251 15.69 42.23 25.65
N LYS A 252 14.86 43.24 25.36
CA LYS A 252 14.79 44.58 26.02
C LYS A 252 14.31 45.67 25.04
N ARG A 253 13.40 46.51 25.54
CA ARG A 253 12.93 47.80 24.98
C ARG A 253 14.05 48.62 24.32
N PRO A 254 13.70 49.38 23.27
CA PRO A 254 13.88 50.83 23.36
C PRO A 254 12.68 51.65 22.84
N LEU A 255 12.30 52.67 23.61
CA LEU A 255 11.51 53.80 23.14
C LEU A 255 12.28 54.56 22.06
N ARG A 256 11.65 54.85 20.91
CA ARG A 256 11.88 56.13 20.23
C ARG A 256 10.73 56.51 19.31
N MET A 257 10.20 57.70 19.57
CA MET A 257 9.24 58.42 18.75
C MET A 257 9.92 58.96 17.48
N SER A 258 9.22 58.93 16.35
CA SER A 258 9.40 59.91 15.28
C SER A 258 8.12 60.03 14.45
N ILE A 259 7.63 61.26 14.43
CA ILE A 259 6.45 61.80 13.76
C ILE A 259 6.78 62.04 12.28
N SER A 260 5.71 62.16 11.46
CA SER A 260 5.65 62.64 10.06
C SER A 260 6.06 61.60 9.00
N THR A 261 5.34 61.40 7.90
CA THR A 261 4.68 62.38 7.01
C THR A 261 3.45 61.77 6.31
N VAL A 262 2.44 62.61 6.14
CA VAL A 262 1.18 62.34 5.42
C VAL A 262 1.44 62.58 3.93
N HIS A 263 1.25 61.57 3.09
CA HIS A 263 0.96 61.79 1.67
C HIS A 263 -0.21 60.92 1.20
N GLU A 264 -1.32 61.62 1.00
CA GLU A 264 -2.45 61.41 0.11
C GLU A 264 -2.22 60.38 -1.01
N GLY A 265 -2.88 59.23 -0.90
CA GLY A 265 -2.92 58.16 -1.92
C GLY A 265 -4.09 57.20 -1.66
N LYS A 266 -5.25 57.76 -1.29
CA LYS A 266 -6.43 57.02 -0.79
C LYS A 266 -7.33 56.49 -1.92
N ARG A 267 -6.80 55.79 -2.92
CA ARG A 267 -7.54 54.87 -3.81
C ARG A 267 -6.54 53.89 -4.46
N SER A 268 -6.21 52.79 -3.78
CA SER A 268 -5.43 51.67 -4.38
C SER A 268 -5.39 50.41 -3.50
N ARG A 269 -5.67 50.52 -2.19
CA ARG A 269 -5.57 49.37 -1.27
C ARG A 269 -6.80 48.45 -1.29
N VAL A 270 -7.99 48.96 -1.60
CA VAL A 270 -9.23 48.18 -1.61
C VAL A 270 -9.35 47.32 -2.88
N GLU A 271 -8.87 47.80 -4.03
CA GLU A 271 -8.92 47.02 -5.30
C GLU A 271 -8.05 45.77 -5.24
N ARG A 272 -6.83 45.86 -4.70
CA ARG A 272 -5.95 44.69 -4.53
C ARG A 272 -6.56 43.58 -3.65
N ALA A 273 -7.39 43.94 -2.67
CA ALA A 273 -8.07 42.96 -1.83
C ALA A 273 -9.19 42.24 -2.60
N LEU A 274 -9.92 42.94 -3.47
CA LEU A 274 -10.97 42.36 -4.30
C LEU A 274 -10.41 41.39 -5.36
N ASP A 275 -9.27 41.73 -5.96
CA ASP A 275 -8.59 40.83 -6.92
C ASP A 275 -8.14 39.52 -6.26
N THR A 276 -7.73 39.56 -5.00
CA THR A 276 -7.28 38.37 -4.26
C THR A 276 -8.45 37.45 -3.90
N ILE A 277 -9.60 38.04 -3.54
CA ILE A 277 -10.85 37.29 -3.28
C ILE A 277 -11.35 36.64 -4.58
N SER A 278 -11.35 37.40 -5.69
CA SER A 278 -11.74 36.90 -7.00
C SER A 278 -10.88 35.71 -7.45
N GLN A 279 -9.55 35.79 -7.29
CA GLN A 279 -8.64 34.67 -7.61
C GLN A 279 -8.89 33.43 -6.74
N PHE A 280 -9.27 33.62 -5.48
CA PHE A 280 -9.58 32.49 -4.59
C PHE A 280 -10.88 31.79 -5.02
N ASP A 281 -11.90 32.56 -5.37
CA ASP A 281 -13.18 32.04 -5.86
C ASP A 281 -13.02 31.32 -7.20
N GLU A 282 -12.19 31.85 -8.11
CA GLU A 282 -11.86 31.20 -9.38
C GLU A 282 -11.14 29.86 -9.16
N ARG A 283 -10.13 29.84 -8.26
CA ARG A 283 -9.43 28.59 -7.93
C ARG A 283 -10.34 27.56 -7.28
N LYS A 284 -11.28 28.00 -6.44
CA LYS A 284 -12.28 27.14 -5.82
C LYS A 284 -13.23 26.57 -6.87
N LEU A 285 -13.66 27.38 -7.83
CA LEU A 285 -14.49 26.94 -8.94
C LEU A 285 -13.79 25.87 -9.79
N GLN A 286 -12.51 26.07 -10.13
CA GLN A 286 -11.71 25.08 -10.87
C GLN A 286 -11.56 23.75 -10.14
N LEU A 287 -11.44 23.76 -8.80
CA LEU A 287 -11.38 22.54 -8.00
C LEU A 287 -12.71 21.78 -8.00
N GLU A 288 -13.83 22.51 -7.93
CA GLU A 288 -15.16 21.89 -8.01
C GLU A 288 -15.43 21.33 -9.42
N GLU A 289 -15.06 22.05 -10.47
CA GLU A 289 -15.12 21.54 -11.86
C GLU A 289 -14.31 20.25 -12.01
N ARG A 290 -13.09 20.21 -11.46
CA ARG A 290 -12.26 19.00 -11.49
C ARG A 290 -12.89 17.84 -10.72
N ARG A 291 -13.57 18.13 -9.62
CA ARG A 291 -14.29 17.12 -8.83
C ARG A 291 -15.47 16.54 -9.63
N VAL A 292 -16.24 17.40 -10.30
CA VAL A 292 -17.36 16.99 -11.16
C VAL A 292 -16.85 16.10 -12.30
N ILE A 293 -15.76 16.48 -12.98
CA ILE A 293 -15.17 15.67 -14.06
C ILE A 293 -14.79 14.26 -13.57
N LEU A 294 -14.16 14.15 -12.41
CA LEU A 294 -13.79 12.84 -11.84
C LEU A 294 -15.03 12.01 -11.45
N GLU A 295 -16.10 12.66 -11.01
CA GLU A 295 -17.36 12.00 -10.71
C GLU A 295 -18.07 11.51 -11.98
N GLU A 296 -18.07 12.31 -13.05
CA GLU A 296 -18.59 11.94 -14.37
C GLU A 296 -17.80 10.76 -14.98
N GLU A 297 -16.46 10.78 -14.89
CA GLU A 297 -15.60 9.69 -15.37
C GLU A 297 -15.88 8.39 -14.61
N LYS A 298 -16.03 8.46 -13.28
CA LYS A 298 -16.40 7.31 -12.46
C LYS A 298 -17.77 6.75 -12.84
N LEU A 299 -18.74 7.61 -13.13
CA LEU A 299 -20.10 7.21 -13.51
C LEU A 299 -20.10 6.59 -14.91
N ALA A 300 -19.26 7.10 -15.83
CA ALA A 300 -19.06 6.51 -17.15
C ALA A 300 -18.44 5.10 -17.05
N TRP A 301 -17.40 4.93 -16.23
CA TRP A 301 -16.79 3.61 -15.98
C TRP A 301 -17.80 2.62 -15.39
N GLN A 302 -18.60 3.05 -14.41
CA GLN A 302 -19.63 2.22 -13.82
C GLN A 302 -20.72 1.82 -14.84
N LYS A 303 -21.07 2.72 -15.75
CA LYS A 303 -22.03 2.43 -16.83
C LYS A 303 -21.48 1.41 -17.83
N GLU A 304 -20.21 1.53 -18.19
CA GLU A 304 -19.52 0.58 -19.07
C GLU A 304 -19.46 -0.81 -18.44
N GLU A 305 -19.09 -0.91 -17.15
CA GLU A 305 -19.10 -2.17 -16.40
C GLU A 305 -20.50 -2.81 -16.36
N ALA A 306 -21.54 -2.01 -16.13
CA ALA A 306 -22.92 -2.50 -16.16
C ALA A 306 -23.32 -3.01 -17.54
N GLN A 307 -22.90 -2.32 -18.61
CA GLN A 307 -23.14 -2.75 -19.98
C GLN A 307 -22.40 -4.06 -20.30
N GLN A 308 -21.14 -4.19 -19.88
CA GLN A 308 -20.38 -5.42 -20.04
C GLN A 308 -21.05 -6.59 -19.34
N ASN A 309 -21.46 -6.42 -18.08
CA ASN A 309 -22.17 -7.45 -17.32
C ASN A 309 -23.48 -7.89 -18.01
N GLU A 310 -24.23 -6.95 -18.60
CA GLU A 310 -25.43 -7.29 -19.37
C GLU A 310 -25.09 -8.08 -20.64
N THR A 311 -24.02 -7.72 -21.36
CA THR A 311 -23.57 -8.47 -22.53
C THR A 311 -23.11 -9.89 -22.18
N GLU A 312 -22.40 -10.08 -21.07
CA GLU A 312 -21.99 -11.39 -20.57
C GLU A 312 -23.20 -12.24 -20.17
N ARG A 313 -24.16 -11.64 -19.45
CA ARG A 313 -25.43 -12.30 -19.10
C ARG A 313 -26.21 -12.71 -20.35
N GLN A 314 -26.28 -11.86 -21.36
CA GLN A 314 -26.95 -12.15 -22.62
C GLN A 314 -26.25 -13.30 -23.37
N ALA A 315 -24.92 -13.30 -23.41
CA ALA A 315 -24.15 -14.38 -24.02
C ALA A 315 -24.42 -15.74 -23.34
N LEU A 316 -24.51 -15.77 -22.00
CA LEU A 316 -24.87 -16.98 -21.26
C LEU A 316 -26.28 -17.49 -21.60
N LEU A 317 -27.25 -16.59 -21.73
CA LEU A 317 -28.61 -16.95 -22.12
C LEU A 317 -28.67 -17.51 -23.55
N ASP A 318 -27.88 -16.96 -24.47
CA ASP A 318 -27.83 -17.45 -25.85
C ASP A 318 -27.18 -18.84 -25.94
N VAL A 319 -26.16 -19.13 -25.11
CA VAL A 319 -25.59 -20.49 -24.99
C VAL A 319 -26.65 -21.47 -24.48
N LEU A 320 -27.40 -21.11 -23.43
CA LEU A 320 -28.49 -21.96 -22.91
C LEU A 320 -29.59 -22.20 -23.94
N ARG A 321 -29.95 -21.16 -24.72
CA ARG A 321 -30.91 -21.27 -25.83
C ARG A 321 -30.41 -22.23 -26.91
N ALA A 322 -29.14 -22.13 -27.30
CA ALA A 322 -28.53 -23.00 -28.29
C ALA A 322 -28.51 -24.48 -27.83
N GLN A 323 -28.16 -24.72 -26.55
CA GLN A 323 -28.21 -26.05 -25.95
C GLN A 323 -29.65 -26.61 -25.92
N GLY A 324 -30.63 -25.78 -25.58
CA GLY A 324 -32.05 -26.15 -25.63
C GLY A 324 -32.50 -26.55 -27.03
N SER A 325 -32.09 -25.79 -28.06
CA SER A 325 -32.39 -26.08 -29.46
C SER A 325 -31.81 -27.43 -29.90
N LEU A 326 -30.55 -27.69 -29.59
CA LEU A 326 -29.89 -28.96 -29.90
C LEU A 326 -30.61 -30.16 -29.27
N LEU A 327 -31.02 -30.03 -28.00
CA LEU A 327 -31.77 -31.08 -27.31
C LEU A 327 -33.12 -31.36 -27.99
N THR A 328 -33.84 -30.31 -28.41
CA THR A 328 -35.12 -30.47 -29.11
C THR A 328 -34.95 -31.13 -30.48
N GLU A 329 -33.89 -30.82 -31.21
CA GLU A 329 -33.56 -31.43 -32.50
C GLU A 329 -33.21 -32.92 -32.32
N LEU A 330 -32.40 -33.26 -31.32
CA LEU A 330 -32.07 -34.66 -31.00
C LEU A 330 -33.32 -35.47 -30.65
N LEU A 331 -34.23 -34.91 -29.84
CA LEU A 331 -35.52 -35.54 -29.52
C LEU A 331 -36.41 -35.72 -30.76
N ALA A 332 -36.41 -34.74 -31.67
CA ALA A 332 -37.15 -34.86 -32.93
C ALA A 332 -36.59 -35.97 -33.83
N HIS A 333 -35.25 -36.08 -33.95
CA HIS A 333 -34.60 -37.17 -34.68
C HIS A 333 -34.93 -38.54 -34.08
N LEU A 334 -34.89 -38.69 -32.76
CA LEU A 334 -35.27 -39.94 -32.09
C LEU A 334 -36.73 -40.32 -32.32
N ARG A 335 -37.63 -39.32 -32.39
CA ARG A 335 -39.05 -39.55 -32.69
C ARG A 335 -39.27 -39.98 -34.13
N ASN A 336 -38.55 -39.38 -35.08
CA ASN A 336 -38.68 -39.68 -36.51
C ASN A 336 -37.99 -40.99 -36.90
N ALA A 337 -36.89 -41.36 -36.23
CA ALA A 337 -36.17 -42.61 -36.47
C ALA A 337 -36.97 -43.87 -36.09
N LYS A 338 -38.09 -43.74 -35.37
CA LYS A 338 -38.89 -44.87 -34.87
C LYS A 338 -39.94 -45.42 -35.86
N VAL A 339 -39.93 -44.99 -37.13
CA VAL A 339 -40.85 -45.50 -38.16
C VAL A 339 -40.06 -45.65 -39.46
N PRO A 340 -39.70 -46.89 -39.88
CA PRO A 340 -40.68 -47.76 -40.53
C PRO A 340 -40.46 -49.24 -40.17
N MET A 341 -41.36 -49.81 -39.38
CA MET A 341 -41.58 -51.25 -39.45
C MET A 341 -42.53 -51.47 -40.62
N ASP A 342 -41.95 -51.74 -41.78
CA ASP A 342 -42.65 -52.21 -42.97
C ASP A 342 -43.49 -53.44 -42.60
N THR A 343 -44.78 -53.20 -42.41
CA THR A 343 -45.81 -54.23 -42.43
C THR A 343 -46.03 -54.66 -43.88
N ASN A 344 -44.99 -55.16 -44.55
CA ASN A 344 -45.14 -55.90 -45.80
C ASN A 344 -45.30 -57.37 -45.42
N GLY A 345 -46.50 -57.71 -44.95
CA GLY A 345 -46.90 -59.09 -44.71
C GLY A 345 -46.88 -59.87 -46.03
N PRO A 346 -46.28 -61.07 -46.06
CA PRO A 346 -46.28 -61.91 -47.26
C PRO A 346 -47.73 -62.28 -47.61
N ARG A 347 -48.19 -61.83 -48.77
CA ARG A 347 -49.46 -62.23 -49.37
C ARG A 347 -49.30 -63.68 -49.83
N CYS A 348 -49.87 -64.63 -49.09
CA CYS A 348 -49.96 -66.02 -49.51
C CYS A 348 -50.85 -66.11 -50.76
N GLU A 349 -50.24 -66.37 -51.92
CA GLU A 349 -50.95 -66.85 -53.12
C GLU A 349 -51.14 -68.37 -53.01
N SER A 350 -52.40 -68.81 -53.09
CA SER A 350 -52.77 -70.23 -53.15
C SER A 350 -52.69 -70.74 -54.60
N PRO A 351 -52.09 -71.92 -54.87
CA PRO A 351 -52.23 -72.61 -56.14
C PRO A 351 -53.50 -73.48 -56.18
N GLN A 352 -54.11 -73.56 -57.37
CA GLN A 352 -55.25 -74.42 -57.73
C GLN A 352 -54.87 -75.89 -57.87
#